data_AF-A0A958BC17-F1
#
_entry.id   AF-A0A958BC17-F1
#
_cell.length_a   1.000
_cell.length_b   1.000
_cell.length_c   1.000
_cell.angle_alpha   90.00
_cell.angle_beta   90.00
_cell.angle_gamma   90.00
#
_symmetry.space_group_name_H-M   'P 1'
#
loop_
_entity.id
_entity.type
_entity.pdbx_description
1 polymer ?
#
loop_
_entity_poly.entity_id
_entity_poly.type
_entity_poly.pdbx_seq_one_letter_code
_entity_poly.pdbx_strand_id
1 'polypeptide(L)'
;LATLTAVQPPGRFGAFTLEAEQSAIHHFKEKPKGSSGEAWINGGFFVLEPAIMDYITGDSTVWEREPMEKLAQDGQLSAFRHYGFWQPMDTLRDKNVLQELWDSGEAPWKVW
;
A
#
# COMPACT_ATOMS: atom_id res chain seq x y z
N LEU A 1 -7.14 5.53 18.15
CA LEU A 1 -6.30 4.44 18.69
C LEU A 1 -5.53 3.66 17.61
N ALA A 2 -5.33 4.14 16.39
CA ALA A 2 -4.39 3.52 15.46
C ALA A 2 -4.01 4.51 14.36
N THR A 3 -2.74 4.55 14.00
CA THR A 3 -2.29 5.18 12.76
C THR A 3 -1.66 4.10 11.88
N LEU A 4 -2.12 3.98 10.65
CA LEU A 4 -1.50 3.11 9.65
C LEU A 4 -0.72 3.95 8.64
N THR A 5 0.30 3.35 8.03
CA THR A 5 1.02 3.96 6.92
C THR A 5 0.26 3.67 5.62
N ALA A 6 -0.28 4.71 5.01
CA ALA A 6 -0.91 4.67 3.70
C ALA A 6 0.16 4.80 2.62
N VAL A 7 0.14 3.90 1.65
CA VAL A 7 1.11 3.82 0.55
C VAL A 7 0.39 3.73 -0.80
N GLN A 8 1.09 4.07 -1.86
CA GLN A 8 0.58 3.91 -3.22
C GLN A 8 1.20 2.65 -3.85
N PRO A 9 0.38 1.69 -4.30
CA PRO A 9 0.92 0.47 -4.91
C PRO A 9 1.63 0.80 -6.24
N PRO A 10 2.66 0.02 -6.62
CA PRO A 10 3.25 0.14 -7.95
C PRO A 10 2.20 -0.17 -9.02
N GLY A 11 2.15 0.65 -10.07
CA GLY A 11 1.28 0.40 -11.21
C GLY A 11 1.60 -0.96 -11.85
N ARG A 12 0.64 -1.89 -11.84
CA ARG A 12 0.85 -3.24 -12.39
C ARG A 12 0.80 -3.31 -13.92
N PHE A 13 0.11 -2.35 -14.54
CA PHE A 13 -0.14 -2.32 -15.98
C PHE A 13 0.15 -0.93 -16.56
N GLY A 14 0.44 -0.88 -17.86
CA GLY A 14 0.39 0.36 -18.61
C GLY A 14 -1.02 0.95 -18.59
N ALA A 15 -1.11 2.25 -18.33
CA ALA A 15 -2.39 2.95 -18.25
C ALA A 15 -2.45 4.05 -19.30
N PHE A 16 -3.66 4.24 -19.79
CA PHE A 16 -4.05 5.26 -20.74
C PHE A 16 -5.54 5.55 -20.55
N THR A 17 -5.97 6.75 -20.94
CA THR A 17 -7.38 7.14 -20.91
C THR A 17 -7.89 7.16 -22.35
N LEU A 18 -9.11 6.65 -22.57
CA LEU A 18 -9.84 6.79 -23.82
C LEU A 18 -11.16 7.49 -23.52
N GLU A 19 -11.52 8.51 -24.29
CA GLU A 19 -12.85 9.08 -24.27
C GLU A 19 -13.85 8.15 -24.99
N ALA A 20 -15.14 8.39 -24.79
CA ALA A 20 -16.17 7.62 -25.48
C ALA A 20 -15.97 7.75 -27.01
N GLU A 21 -16.08 6.62 -27.73
CA GLU A 21 -15.86 6.51 -29.18
C GLU A 21 -14.41 6.71 -29.68
N GLN A 22 -13.46 7.01 -28.80
CA GLN A 22 -12.05 7.14 -29.16
C GLN A 22 -11.35 5.78 -29.22
N SER A 23 -10.69 5.49 -30.35
CA SER A 23 -9.90 4.27 -30.55
C SER A 23 -8.38 4.51 -30.57
N ALA A 24 -7.95 5.75 -30.85
CA ALA A 24 -6.55 6.12 -30.87
C ALA A 24 -6.06 6.51 -29.47
N ILE A 25 -5.01 5.83 -28.98
CA ILE A 25 -4.37 6.16 -27.70
C ILE A 25 -3.38 7.31 -27.92
N HIS A 26 -3.66 8.48 -27.36
CA HIS A 26 -2.77 9.65 -27.47
C HIS A 26 -1.70 9.70 -26.36
N HIS A 27 -1.96 9.06 -25.22
CA HIS A 27 -1.03 9.00 -24.09
C HIS A 27 -1.03 7.60 -23.45
N PHE A 28 0.11 6.92 -23.52
CA PHE A 28 0.35 5.63 -22.86
C PHE A 28 1.47 5.80 -21.84
N LYS A 29 1.24 5.37 -20.61
CA LYS A 29 2.27 5.39 -19.56
C LYS A 29 2.41 3.98 -19.01
N GLU A 30 3.57 3.37 -19.23
CA GLU A 30 3.88 2.03 -18.73
C GLU A 30 4.13 2.09 -17.22
N LYS A 31 3.42 1.24 -16.46
CA LYS A 31 3.51 1.12 -14.99
C LYS A 31 3.57 2.47 -14.27
N PRO A 32 2.59 3.37 -14.48
CA PRO A 32 2.65 4.67 -13.85
C PRO A 32 2.56 4.48 -12.34
N LYS A 33 3.48 5.11 -11.59
CA LYS A 33 3.24 5.31 -10.15
C LYS A 33 1.91 6.05 -10.03
N GLY A 34 0.90 5.38 -9.45
CA GLY A 34 -0.43 5.95 -9.24
C GLY A 34 -1.32 6.11 -10.48
N SER A 35 -1.30 5.22 -11.49
CA SER A 35 -2.27 5.29 -12.60
C SER A 35 -3.71 4.94 -12.25
N SER A 36 -3.96 4.28 -11.12
CA SER A 36 -5.23 4.44 -10.41
C SER A 36 -5.07 5.67 -9.52
N GLY A 37 -5.09 6.86 -10.12
CA GLY A 37 -4.92 8.12 -9.39
C GLY A 37 -5.76 8.07 -8.11
N GLU A 38 -5.10 8.32 -6.98
CA GLU A 38 -5.70 8.48 -5.63
C GLU A 38 -5.89 7.24 -4.75
N ALA A 39 -5.72 6.01 -5.24
CA ALA A 39 -5.92 4.83 -4.39
C ALA A 39 -4.76 4.62 -3.40
N TRP A 40 -5.00 4.97 -2.13
CA TRP A 40 -4.13 4.64 -1.00
C TRP A 40 -4.48 3.26 -0.45
N ILE A 41 -3.48 2.45 -0.14
CA ILE A 41 -3.66 1.15 0.51
C ILE A 41 -2.97 1.11 1.88
N ASN A 42 -3.36 0.14 2.70
CA ASN A 42 -2.68 -0.15 3.97
C ASN A 42 -1.29 -0.73 3.69
N GLY A 43 -0.24 0.01 4.09
CA GLY A 43 1.16 -0.38 3.94
C GLY A 43 1.74 -1.16 5.13
N GLY A 44 0.94 -1.45 6.16
CA GLY A 44 1.26 -2.38 7.25
C GLY A 44 2.06 -1.81 8.42
N PHE A 45 2.68 -0.63 8.29
CA PHE A 45 3.42 -0.01 9.40
C PHE A 45 2.45 0.78 10.29
N PHE A 46 2.19 0.27 11.49
CA PHE A 46 1.24 0.84 12.44
C PHE A 46 1.92 1.52 13.64
N VAL A 47 1.27 2.56 14.15
CA VAL A 47 1.46 3.10 15.51
C VAL A 47 0.14 2.90 16.25
N LEU A 48 0.17 2.09 17.31
CA LEU A 48 -1.01 1.65 18.04
C LEU A 48 -0.94 2.07 19.49
N GLU A 49 -2.08 2.46 20.05
CA GLU A 49 -2.23 2.62 21.49
C GLU A 49 -2.67 1.29 22.12
N PRO A 50 -2.28 0.97 23.37
CA PRO A 50 -2.60 -0.34 23.98
C PRO A 50 -4.09 -0.69 24.02
N ALA A 51 -4.98 0.31 24.04
CA ALA A 51 -6.44 0.12 24.02
C ALA A 51 -6.97 -0.54 22.73
N ILE A 52 -6.14 -0.76 21.70
CA ILE A 52 -6.51 -1.62 20.55
C ILE A 52 -6.86 -3.05 20.97
N MET A 53 -6.36 -3.52 22.12
CA MET A 53 -6.59 -4.89 22.58
C MET A 53 -8.08 -5.15 22.87
N ASP A 54 -8.85 -4.10 23.20
CA ASP A 54 -10.29 -4.19 23.41
C ASP A 54 -11.06 -4.52 22.11
N TYR A 55 -10.42 -4.35 20.95
CA TYR A 55 -10.97 -4.70 19.64
C TYR A 55 -10.60 -6.13 19.20
N ILE A 56 -9.80 -6.86 19.98
CA ILE A 56 -9.33 -8.21 19.66
C ILE A 56 -10.01 -9.22 20.58
N THR A 57 -10.81 -10.12 20.01
CA THR A 57 -11.63 -11.08 20.77
C THR A 57 -10.93 -12.41 21.03
N GLY A 58 -9.87 -12.72 20.28
CA GLY A 58 -9.02 -13.89 20.49
C GLY A 58 -8.18 -14.23 19.26
N ASP A 59 -7.57 -15.42 19.27
CA ASP A 59 -6.59 -15.83 18.25
C ASP A 59 -7.17 -15.94 16.82
N SER A 60 -8.49 -16.09 16.69
CA SER A 60 -9.17 -16.13 15.39
C SER A 60 -9.48 -14.73 14.83
N THR A 61 -9.21 -13.67 15.59
CA THR A 61 -9.42 -12.30 15.13
C THR A 61 -8.42 -11.96 14.02
N VAL A 62 -8.94 -11.60 12.85
CA VAL A 62 -8.15 -11.04 11.75
C VAL A 62 -8.10 -9.52 11.93
N TRP A 63 -6.93 -8.98 12.24
CA TRP A 63 -6.70 -7.56 12.51
C TRP A 63 -7.29 -6.65 11.42
N GLU A 64 -7.05 -6.98 10.15
CA GLU A 64 -7.45 -6.18 8.99
C GLU A 64 -8.95 -6.24 8.66
N ARG A 65 -9.74 -7.01 9.42
CA ARG A 65 -11.19 -7.10 9.26
C ARG A 65 -11.90 -6.31 10.37
N GLU A 66 -12.62 -7.02 11.23
CA GLU A 66 -13.47 -6.45 12.26
C GLU A 66 -12.79 -5.38 13.13
N PRO A 67 -11.54 -5.55 13.62
CA PRO A 67 -10.90 -4.53 14.46
C PRO A 67 -10.67 -3.21 13.71
N MET A 68 -10.06 -3.27 12.52
CA MET A 68 -9.80 -2.07 11.73
C MET A 68 -11.08 -1.41 11.20
N GLU A 69 -12.09 -2.20 10.83
CA GLU A 69 -13.40 -1.69 10.42
C GLU A 69 -14.08 -0.92 11.57
N LYS A 70 -14.08 -1.46 12.79
CA LYS A 70 -14.62 -0.78 13.97
C LYS A 70 -13.82 0.47 14.34
N LEU A 71 -12.49 0.39 14.35
CA LEU A 71 -11.63 1.55 14.60
C LEU A 71 -11.89 2.68 13.60
N ALA A 72 -12.15 2.36 12.33
CA ALA A 72 -12.53 3.34 11.32
C ALA A 72 -13.91 3.94 11.60
N GLN A 73 -14.90 3.10 11.91
CA GLN A 73 -16.27 3.53 12.26
C GLN A 73 -16.30 4.44 13.49
N ASP A 74 -15.47 4.14 14.49
CA ASP A 74 -15.35 4.90 15.74
C ASP A 74 -14.55 6.22 15.58
N GLY A 75 -14.04 6.52 14.39
CA GLY A 75 -13.18 7.68 14.14
C GLY A 75 -11.81 7.58 14.81
N GLN A 76 -11.38 6.36 15.15
CA GLN A 76 -10.15 6.05 15.89
C GLN A 76 -9.00 5.57 14.99
N LEU A 77 -9.21 5.51 13.67
CA LEU A 77 -8.20 5.12 12.68
C LEU A 77 -7.72 6.32 11.86
N SER A 78 -6.41 6.56 11.87
CA SER A 78 -5.74 7.61 11.08
C SER A 78 -4.79 7.01 10.05
N ALA A 79 -4.48 7.79 9.01
CA ALA A 79 -3.58 7.38 7.93
C ALA A 79 -2.41 8.37 7.79
N PHE A 80 -1.19 7.89 7.99
CA PHE A 80 0.04 8.60 7.66
C PHE A 80 0.41 8.33 6.19
N ARG A 81 0.49 9.36 5.36
CA ARG A 81 0.78 9.21 3.92
C ARG A 81 2.29 9.10 3.68
N HIS A 82 2.75 7.92 3.25
CA HIS A 82 4.13 7.70 2.84
C HIS A 82 4.26 7.73 1.32
N TYR A 83 5.00 8.72 0.84
CA TYR A 83 5.24 8.95 -0.59
C TYR A 83 6.58 8.34 -1.09
N GLY A 84 7.37 7.78 -0.18
CA GLY A 84 8.66 7.20 -0.48
C GLY A 84 8.58 5.79 -1.06
N PHE A 85 9.71 5.10 -1.07
CA PHE A 85 9.76 3.69 -1.50
C PHE A 85 8.93 2.81 -0.55
N TRP A 86 8.07 1.99 -1.13
CA TRP A 86 7.37 0.90 -0.45
C TRP A 86 7.13 -0.23 -1.46
N GLN A 87 7.40 -1.47 -1.05
CA GLN A 87 7.24 -2.65 -1.90
C GLN A 87 7.01 -3.87 -1.00
N PRO A 88 5.91 -4.63 -1.19
CA PRO A 88 5.71 -5.91 -0.53
C PRO A 88 6.45 -7.02 -1.27
N MET A 89 6.57 -8.19 -0.65
CA MET A 89 7.15 -9.38 -1.24
C MET A 89 6.14 -10.54 -1.24
N ASP A 90 5.12 -10.43 -2.10
CA ASP A 90 4.02 -11.41 -2.15
C ASP A 90 4.29 -12.54 -3.16
N THR A 91 5.10 -12.25 -4.18
CA THR A 91 5.39 -13.16 -5.29
C THR A 91 6.90 -13.37 -5.48
N LEU A 92 7.27 -14.42 -6.22
CA LEU A 92 8.67 -14.64 -6.63
C LEU A 92 9.23 -13.46 -7.43
N ARG A 93 8.38 -12.78 -8.21
CA ARG A 93 8.77 -11.58 -8.95
C ARG A 93 9.15 -10.45 -8.01
N ASP A 94 8.38 -10.21 -6.96
CA ASP A 94 8.68 -9.16 -5.98
C ASP A 94 10.00 -9.45 -5.27
N LYS A 95 10.25 -10.72 -4.91
CA LYS A 95 11.53 -11.16 -4.35
C LYS A 95 12.70 -10.82 -5.28
N ASN A 96 12.59 -11.15 -6.56
CA ASN A 96 13.67 -10.88 -7.51
C ASN A 96 13.96 -9.38 -7.63
N VAL A 97 12.91 -8.54 -7.69
CA VAL A 97 13.05 -7.07 -7.71
C VAL A 97 13.75 -6.55 -6.45
N LEU A 98 13.34 -7.02 -5.27
CA LEU A 98 13.97 -6.62 -4.01
C LEU A 98 15.42 -7.15 -3.90
N GLN A 99 15.70 -8.35 -4.40
CA GLN A 99 17.04 -8.91 -4.41
C GLN A 99 17.97 -8.13 -5.34
N GLU A 100 17.51 -7.74 -6.53
CA GLU A 100 18.28 -6.91 -7.46
C GLU A 100 18.67 -5.56 -6.84
N LEU A 101 17.71 -4.88 -6.20
CA LEU A 101 17.96 -3.62 -5.47
C LEU A 101 18.97 -3.79 -4.33
N TRP A 102 18.94 -4.94 -3.66
CA TRP A 102 19.90 -5.25 -2.61
C TRP A 102 21.30 -5.49 -3.15
N ASP A 103 21.43 -6.34 -4.18
CA ASP A 103 22.70 -6.75 -4.75
C ASP A 103 23.40 -5.59 -5.48
N SER A 104 22.64 -4.66 -6.07
CA SER A 104 23.18 -3.44 -6.68
C SER A 104 23.64 -2.39 -5.66
N GLY A 105 23.28 -2.55 -4.38
CA GLY A 105 23.54 -1.56 -3.34
C GLY A 105 22.60 -0.35 -3.38
N GLU A 106 21.51 -0.41 -4.16
CA GLU A 106 20.55 0.69 -4.35
C GLU A 106 19.26 0.53 -3.52
N ALA A 107 19.23 -0.42 -2.58
CA ALA A 107 18.08 -0.72 -1.73
C ALA A 107 17.61 0.52 -0.92
N PRO A 108 16.46 1.15 -1.25
CA PRO A 108 16.06 2.40 -0.60
C PRO A 108 15.64 2.23 0.87
N TRP A 109 15.33 1.00 1.28
CA TRP A 109 15.02 0.66 2.68
C TRP A 109 16.27 0.48 3.54
N LYS A 110 17.47 0.41 2.94
CA LYS A 110 18.74 0.27 3.66
C LYS A 110 19.26 1.65 4.08
N VAL A 111 18.94 2.05 5.32
CA VAL A 111 19.26 3.37 5.88
C VAL A 111 20.18 3.31 7.11
N TRP A 112 20.88 2.19 7.30
CA TRP A 112 21.81 1.95 8.41
C TRP A 112 23.26 1.92 7.94
#